data_AF-D0WG81-F1
#
_entry.id   AF-D0WG81-F1
#
_cell.length_a   1.000
_cell.length_b   1.000
_cell.length_c   1.000
_cell.angle_alpha   90.00
_cell.angle_beta   90.00
_cell.angle_gamma   90.00
#
_symmetry.space_group_name_H-M   'P 1'
#
loop_
_entity.id
_entity.type
_entity.pdbx_description
1 polymer ?
#
loop_
_entity_poly.entity_id
_entity_poly.type
_entity_poly.pdbx_seq_one_letter_code
_entity_poly.pdbx_strand_id
1 'polypeptide(L)'
;MDISKKESSVQPNAMRPHVSSIGFAIFVAINATQIWGGVFPFLPQSFQTDDVTILFYLAQSLAYFAAYVVSAIGAYFIPQATRRMLVGLVTALVFIGSSSVIAAMYVPSLTLELVVAGAVFLGVGCAGMYMLWQRCFASMSADEGNMRLALGTAAASVIYLSLHAVPIALTAFLLPIVMLPLCSLALTLSVREMEFDQAMFEDVPREHAQVYAHLLKDSWTSAAAIGALAFAAGLARGIAVLEGSLASTVNVASMIGALVAALALVAAWRLRSLRFSINSAYVTAYPFIAACLLVFPFMQNDAGLTLFAGLTHTAFTLAVMVMMMQCAQISRDRGINPVFIYGFFGSVAYGVQSVGFLLGWFARDLPVHSMKQVGFLSLLAMFVLGMVLFAATGLRRPSPVGQVEFINTDSFKRAARRTEWKMETTDEASGSGMPRAVSRGDGPLEESVADSRPGTSEKWQRDDDWGDRVITDRISKQCLVLQQEYGLSTRETEVCEAIARGLSMATIAERLFISENTVRTHSRHIYAKLDIHSRQELGAMLQEM
;
A
#
# COMPACT_ATOMS: atom_id res chain seq x y z
N MET A 1 -31.33 13.04 36.67
CA MET A 1 -29.94 13.55 36.68
C MET A 1 -29.19 12.67 35.70
N ASP A 2 -29.23 13.07 34.43
CA ASP A 2 -28.79 12.31 33.26
C ASP A 2 -27.27 12.30 33.14
N ILE A 3 -26.68 11.10 33.12
CA ILE A 3 -25.31 10.87 32.65
C ILE A 3 -25.36 9.66 31.71
N SER A 4 -25.88 9.85 30.50
CA SER A 4 -25.76 8.88 29.40
C SER A 4 -25.90 9.59 28.03
N LYS A 5 -25.13 10.67 27.84
CA LYS A 5 -24.93 11.34 26.54
C LYS A 5 -23.48 11.82 26.41
N LYS A 6 -22.59 10.89 26.10
CA LYS A 6 -21.22 11.05 25.59
C LYS A 6 -20.78 9.63 25.22
N GLU A 7 -20.40 9.24 24.02
CA GLU A 7 -19.99 9.92 22.80
C GLU A 7 -20.47 9.06 21.62
N SER A 8 -21.31 9.61 20.74
CA SER A 8 -21.37 9.09 19.37
C SER A 8 -20.14 9.65 18.66
N SER A 9 -19.08 8.85 18.56
CA SER A 9 -17.94 9.17 17.71
C SER A 9 -18.44 9.23 16.26
N VAL A 10 -18.75 10.44 15.82
CA VAL A 10 -18.96 10.75 14.41
C VAL A 10 -17.63 10.45 13.72
N GLN A 11 -17.50 9.26 13.12
CA GLN A 11 -16.35 8.93 12.27
C GLN A 11 -16.15 10.11 11.30
N PRO A 12 -14.96 10.75 11.30
CA PRO A 12 -14.72 11.88 10.43
C PRO A 12 -14.97 11.45 8.99
N ASN A 13 -15.75 12.25 8.27
CA ASN A 13 -16.06 11.98 6.87
C ASN A 13 -14.74 11.97 6.08
N ALA A 14 -14.28 10.77 5.68
CA ALA A 14 -12.97 10.56 5.03
C ALA A 14 -12.75 11.39 3.76
N MET A 15 -13.83 11.96 3.20
CA MET A 15 -13.78 12.85 2.03
C MET A 15 -13.55 14.33 2.35
N ARG A 16 -13.47 14.75 3.62
CA ARG A 16 -13.14 16.14 3.93
C ARG A 16 -11.69 16.44 3.55
N PRO A 17 -11.40 17.57 2.86
CA PRO A 17 -10.03 17.99 2.59
C PRO A 17 -9.25 18.06 3.90
N HIS A 18 -8.10 17.39 3.94
CA HIS A 18 -7.24 17.32 5.11
C HIS A 18 -5.85 17.84 4.80
N VAL A 19 -5.18 18.39 5.81
CA VAL A 19 -3.82 18.96 5.71
C VAL A 19 -2.82 17.92 5.18
N SER A 20 -2.95 16.66 5.59
CA SER A 20 -2.11 15.56 5.10
C SER A 20 -2.27 15.30 3.59
N SER A 21 -3.50 15.33 3.05
CA SER A 21 -3.72 15.16 1.61
C SER A 21 -3.09 16.30 0.80
N ILE A 22 -3.23 17.55 1.27
CA ILE A 22 -2.66 18.74 0.62
C ILE A 22 -1.13 18.72 0.74
N GLY A 23 -0.59 18.41 1.92
CA GLY A 23 0.85 18.29 2.14
C GLY A 23 1.48 17.22 1.24
N PHE A 24 0.84 16.05 1.15
CA PHE A 24 1.27 14.99 0.25
C PHE A 24 1.13 15.41 -1.22
N ALA A 25 0.09 16.15 -1.58
CA ALA A 25 -0.07 16.67 -2.93
C ALA A 25 1.07 17.61 -3.34
N ILE A 26 1.43 18.55 -2.46
CA ILE A 26 2.56 19.46 -2.67
C ILE A 26 3.86 18.66 -2.77
N PHE A 27 4.07 17.68 -1.89
CA PHE A 27 5.23 16.81 -1.94
C PHE A 27 5.34 16.05 -3.27
N VAL A 28 4.27 15.39 -3.71
CA VAL A 28 4.28 14.63 -4.96
C VAL A 28 4.51 15.55 -6.16
N ALA A 29 4.01 16.80 -6.14
CA ALA A 29 4.32 17.79 -7.16
C ALA A 29 5.81 18.20 -7.14
N ILE A 30 6.40 18.43 -5.96
CA ILE A 30 7.85 18.65 -5.83
C ILE A 30 8.62 17.43 -6.35
N ASN A 31 8.23 16.22 -5.96
CA ASN A 31 8.88 14.99 -6.41
C ASN A 31 8.77 14.79 -7.93
N ALA A 32 7.62 15.10 -8.52
CA ALA A 32 7.40 15.06 -9.95
C ALA A 32 8.26 16.08 -10.71
N THR A 33 8.57 17.24 -10.12
CA THR A 33 9.45 18.26 -10.71
C THR A 33 10.94 18.02 -10.44
N GLN A 34 11.32 17.20 -9.47
CA GLN A 34 12.73 17.03 -9.08
C GLN A 34 13.27 15.64 -9.41
N ILE A 35 12.52 14.58 -9.06
CA ILE A 35 12.93 13.18 -9.21
C ILE A 35 12.37 12.58 -10.49
N TRP A 36 11.05 12.62 -10.67
CA TRP A 36 10.42 11.98 -11.83
C TRP A 36 10.38 12.84 -13.06
N GLY A 37 10.63 14.14 -13.00
CA GLY A 37 10.64 15.01 -14.17
C GLY A 37 12.00 15.59 -14.49
N GLY A 38 12.92 15.49 -13.52
CA GLY A 38 14.13 16.31 -13.45
C GLY A 38 13.80 17.77 -13.25
N VAL A 39 14.71 18.50 -12.60
CA VAL A 39 14.56 19.96 -12.40
C VAL A 39 14.59 20.72 -13.73
N PHE A 40 15.23 20.13 -14.73
CA PHE A 40 15.62 20.74 -16.00
C PHE A 40 14.51 21.39 -16.83
N PRO A 41 13.27 20.88 -16.92
CA PRO A 41 12.19 21.58 -17.62
C PRO A 41 11.92 22.98 -17.08
N PHE A 42 12.33 23.25 -15.84
CA PHE A 42 12.19 24.56 -15.18
C PHE A 42 13.51 25.34 -15.10
N LEU A 43 14.58 24.88 -15.76
CA LEU A 43 15.88 25.54 -15.84
C LEU A 43 16.14 26.07 -17.26
N PRO A 44 16.99 27.10 -17.43
CA PRO A 44 17.36 27.61 -18.75
C PRO A 44 17.92 26.52 -19.66
N GLN A 45 17.54 26.50 -20.94
CA GLN A 45 18.04 25.49 -21.91
C GLN A 45 19.56 25.50 -22.04
N SER A 46 20.21 26.67 -21.88
CA SER A 46 21.67 26.78 -21.89
C SER A 46 22.36 26.00 -20.77
N PHE A 47 21.66 25.69 -19.68
CA PHE A 47 22.17 24.89 -18.56
C PHE A 47 21.97 23.38 -18.77
N GLN A 48 21.03 22.99 -19.63
CA GLN A 48 20.62 21.61 -19.88
C GLN A 48 21.57 20.90 -20.87
N THR A 49 22.87 20.92 -20.58
CA THR A 49 23.86 20.17 -21.38
C THR A 49 23.76 18.67 -21.11
N ASP A 50 24.23 17.85 -22.05
CA ASP A 50 24.23 16.39 -21.92
C ASP A 50 24.94 15.93 -20.65
N ASP A 51 26.14 16.47 -20.38
CA ASP A 51 26.93 16.15 -19.19
C ASP A 51 26.19 16.47 -17.90
N VAL A 52 25.61 17.67 -17.80
CA VAL A 52 24.86 18.11 -16.61
C VAL A 52 23.65 17.21 -16.38
N THR A 53 22.91 16.91 -17.44
CA THR A 53 21.64 16.19 -17.34
C THR A 53 21.87 14.72 -17.00
N ILE A 54 22.79 14.05 -17.70
CA ILE A 54 23.13 12.65 -17.43
C ILE A 54 23.69 12.49 -16.02
N LEU A 55 24.64 13.34 -15.64
CA LEU A 55 25.30 13.23 -14.34
C LEU A 55 24.32 13.49 -13.20
N PHE A 56 23.40 14.45 -13.35
CA PHE A 56 22.32 14.67 -12.40
C PHE A 56 21.47 13.41 -12.22
N TYR A 57 20.90 12.86 -13.30
CA TYR A 57 19.98 11.73 -13.20
C TYR A 57 20.67 10.45 -12.71
N LEU A 58 21.93 10.23 -13.10
CA LEU A 58 22.72 9.10 -12.59
C LEU A 58 22.97 9.22 -11.09
N ALA A 59 23.49 10.37 -10.63
CA ALA A 59 23.74 10.60 -9.21
C ALA A 59 22.44 10.56 -8.39
N GLN A 60 21.38 11.16 -8.91
CA GLN A 60 20.07 11.23 -8.27
C GLN A 60 19.46 9.82 -8.13
N SER A 61 19.44 9.02 -9.20
CA SER A 61 18.85 7.68 -9.18
C SER A 61 19.60 6.73 -8.23
N LEU A 62 20.94 6.77 -8.24
CA LEU A 62 21.76 6.00 -7.31
C LEU A 62 21.54 6.40 -5.86
N ALA A 63 21.54 7.71 -5.56
CA ALA A 63 21.29 8.21 -4.21
C ALA A 63 19.87 7.87 -3.72
N TYR A 64 18.88 7.99 -4.61
CA TYR A 64 17.49 7.66 -4.32
C TYR A 64 17.33 6.17 -4.01
N PHE A 65 17.87 5.27 -4.85
CA PHE A 65 17.89 3.83 -4.59
C PHE A 65 18.63 3.49 -3.28
N ALA A 66 19.83 4.05 -3.08
CA ALA A 66 20.62 3.82 -1.87
C ALA A 66 19.88 4.25 -0.60
N ALA A 67 19.12 5.36 -0.64
CA ALA A 67 18.32 5.82 0.48
C ALA A 67 17.24 4.82 0.89
N TYR A 68 16.57 4.15 -0.06
CA TYR A 68 15.61 3.09 0.25
C TYR A 68 16.29 1.86 0.87
N VAL A 69 17.44 1.45 0.33
CA VAL A 69 18.22 0.31 0.85
C VAL A 69 18.69 0.59 2.27
N VAL A 70 19.31 1.75 2.49
CA VAL A 70 19.80 2.19 3.80
C VAL A 70 18.64 2.35 4.79
N SER A 71 17.47 2.81 4.35
CA SER A 71 16.29 2.91 5.22
C SER A 71 15.76 1.54 5.63
N ALA A 72 15.70 0.56 4.70
CA ALA A 72 15.27 -0.80 5.02
C ALA A 72 16.26 -1.49 5.98
N ILE A 73 17.55 -1.41 5.69
CA ILE A 73 18.64 -1.93 6.52
C ILE A 73 18.65 -1.22 7.88
N GLY A 74 18.51 0.09 7.90
CA GLY A 74 18.49 0.92 9.11
C GLY A 74 17.29 0.61 10.00
N ALA A 75 16.10 0.43 9.43
CA ALA A 75 14.91 0.00 10.17
C ALA A 75 15.09 -1.38 10.79
N TYR A 76 15.79 -2.29 10.09
CA TYR A 76 16.08 -3.63 10.61
C TYR A 76 17.12 -3.61 11.73
N PHE A 77 18.24 -2.91 11.54
CA PHE A 77 19.38 -2.98 12.45
C PHE A 77 19.40 -1.91 13.56
N ILE A 78 18.78 -0.74 13.33
CA ILE A 78 18.77 0.41 14.24
C ILE A 78 17.33 1.00 14.34
N PRO A 79 16.33 0.20 14.76
CA PRO A 79 14.93 0.62 14.73
C PRO A 79 14.65 1.86 15.58
N GLN A 80 15.35 2.05 16.71
CA GLN A 80 15.20 3.21 17.59
C GLN A 80 15.47 4.54 16.87
N ALA A 81 16.46 4.59 15.97
CA ALA A 81 16.75 5.78 15.19
C ALA A 81 15.62 6.09 14.19
N THR A 82 15.01 5.04 13.62
CA THR A 82 13.89 5.17 12.67
C THR A 82 12.57 5.57 13.33
N ARG A 83 12.43 5.45 14.66
CA ARG A 83 11.23 5.92 15.39
C ARG A 83 11.08 7.44 15.37
N ARG A 84 12.16 8.20 15.26
CA ARG A 84 12.07 9.68 15.21
C ARG A 84 11.51 10.13 13.85
N MET A 85 10.57 11.09 13.87
CA MET A 85 10.10 11.76 12.65
C MET A 85 11.10 12.86 12.29
N LEU A 86 12.09 12.54 11.46
CA LEU A 86 13.18 13.43 11.07
C LEU A 86 12.78 14.49 10.02
N VAL A 87 11.62 15.14 10.20
CA VAL A 87 11.03 16.09 9.24
C VAL A 87 12.03 17.20 8.89
N GLY A 88 12.62 17.84 9.90
CA GLY A 88 13.57 18.95 9.69
C GLY A 88 14.82 18.54 8.88
N LEU A 89 15.40 17.38 9.18
CA LEU A 89 16.57 16.87 8.45
C LEU A 89 16.22 16.60 6.98
N VAL A 90 15.13 15.87 6.74
CA VAL A 90 14.72 15.49 5.39
C VAL A 90 14.35 16.74 4.57
N THR A 91 13.63 17.70 5.16
CA THR A 91 13.33 18.99 4.53
C THR A 91 14.63 19.74 4.18
N ALA A 92 15.60 19.77 5.08
CA ALA A 92 16.89 20.42 4.83
C ALA A 92 17.64 19.76 3.66
N LEU A 93 17.63 18.43 3.55
CA LEU A 93 18.25 17.73 2.41
C LEU A 93 17.60 18.12 1.08
N VAL A 94 16.26 18.14 1.00
CA VAL A 94 15.56 18.57 -0.23
C VAL A 94 15.86 20.04 -0.55
N PHE A 95 15.91 20.90 0.46
CA PHE A 95 16.21 22.33 0.30
C PHE A 95 17.64 22.55 -0.21
N ILE A 96 18.63 21.91 0.42
CA ILE A 96 20.04 21.97 0.03
C ILE A 96 20.20 21.43 -1.39
N GLY A 97 19.55 20.30 -1.71
CA GLY A 97 19.60 19.70 -3.03
C GLY A 97 19.08 20.63 -4.12
N SER A 98 17.87 21.16 -3.93
CA SER A 98 17.25 22.13 -4.86
C SER A 98 18.11 23.39 -5.00
N SER A 99 18.60 23.93 -3.88
CA SER A 99 19.42 25.15 -3.86
C SER A 99 20.77 24.95 -4.55
N SER A 100 21.35 23.76 -4.46
CA SER A 100 22.62 23.43 -5.13
C SER A 100 22.47 23.40 -6.65
N VAL A 101 21.38 22.81 -7.16
CA VAL A 101 21.06 22.82 -8.59
C VAL A 101 20.84 24.26 -9.09
N ILE A 102 20.15 25.09 -8.30
CA ILE A 102 19.95 26.51 -8.64
C ILE A 102 21.29 27.26 -8.63
N ALA A 103 22.11 27.06 -7.60
CA ALA A 103 23.42 27.71 -7.47
C ALA A 103 24.37 27.36 -8.61
N ALA A 104 24.29 26.13 -9.15
CA ALA A 104 25.08 25.69 -10.30
C ALA A 104 24.87 26.58 -11.54
N MET A 105 23.71 27.22 -11.69
CA MET A 105 23.46 28.16 -12.79
C MET A 105 24.27 29.47 -12.69
N TYR A 106 24.72 29.82 -11.47
CA TYR A 106 25.38 31.09 -11.19
C TYR A 106 26.88 30.96 -10.95
N VAL A 107 27.39 29.73 -10.79
CA VAL A 107 28.81 29.46 -10.50
C VAL A 107 29.37 28.49 -11.54
N PRO A 108 29.73 28.96 -12.75
CA PRO A 108 30.13 28.10 -13.85
C PRO A 108 31.30 27.15 -13.51
N SER A 109 32.23 27.59 -12.67
CA SER A 109 33.40 26.82 -12.24
C SER A 109 33.08 25.58 -11.40
N LEU A 110 31.91 25.55 -10.73
CA LEU A 110 31.49 24.46 -9.84
C LEU A 110 30.22 23.76 -10.34
N THR A 111 29.84 23.98 -11.60
CA THR A 111 28.57 23.49 -12.18
C THR A 111 28.35 21.99 -11.92
N LEU A 112 29.31 21.14 -12.33
CA LEU A 112 29.16 19.69 -12.23
C LEU A 112 29.14 19.22 -10.76
N GLU A 113 29.97 19.81 -9.91
CA GLU A 113 30.04 19.47 -8.49
C GLU A 113 28.74 19.81 -7.76
N LEU A 114 28.20 21.00 -8.00
CA LEU A 114 26.93 21.45 -7.42
C LEU A 114 25.73 20.64 -7.96
N VAL A 115 25.75 20.25 -9.23
CA VAL A 115 24.74 19.39 -9.82
C VAL A 115 24.75 18.00 -9.20
N VAL A 116 25.93 17.38 -9.02
CA VAL A 116 26.07 16.07 -8.36
C VAL A 116 25.63 16.15 -6.90
N ALA A 117 26.10 17.15 -6.16
CA ALA A 117 25.69 17.36 -4.77
C ALA A 117 24.17 17.56 -4.69
N GLY A 118 23.62 18.40 -5.56
CA GLY A 118 22.19 18.65 -5.69
C GLY A 118 21.38 17.38 -5.92
N ALA A 119 21.81 16.57 -6.90
CA ALA A 119 21.22 15.29 -7.24
C ALA A 119 21.21 14.29 -6.07
N VAL A 120 22.33 14.16 -5.35
CA VAL A 120 22.45 13.27 -4.19
C VAL A 120 21.52 13.72 -3.07
N PHE A 121 21.54 15.01 -2.72
CA PHE A 121 20.69 15.55 -1.65
C PHE A 121 19.20 15.47 -1.98
N LEU A 122 18.81 15.74 -3.23
CA LEU A 122 17.44 15.52 -3.71
C LEU A 122 17.05 14.06 -3.64
N GLY A 123 17.91 13.15 -4.10
CA GLY A 123 17.67 11.70 -4.05
C GLY A 123 17.41 11.23 -2.63
N VAL A 124 18.31 11.55 -1.68
CA VAL A 124 18.15 11.14 -0.28
C VAL A 124 16.95 11.84 0.39
N GLY A 125 16.79 13.15 0.15
CA GLY A 125 15.72 13.95 0.75
C GLY A 125 14.32 13.53 0.29
N CYS A 126 14.12 13.31 -1.01
CA CYS A 126 12.82 12.88 -1.54
C CYS A 126 12.46 11.46 -1.09
N ALA A 127 13.42 10.53 -1.06
CA ALA A 127 13.19 9.19 -0.50
C ALA A 127 12.81 9.26 0.99
N GLY A 128 13.50 10.10 1.76
CA GLY A 128 13.17 10.37 3.16
C GLY A 128 11.76 10.95 3.33
N MET A 129 11.31 11.84 2.45
CA MET A 129 9.95 12.40 2.50
C MET A 129 8.90 11.33 2.24
N TYR A 130 9.10 10.46 1.26
CA TYR A 130 8.20 9.33 1.04
C TYR A 130 8.13 8.42 2.28
N MET A 131 9.26 8.16 2.95
CA MET A 131 9.27 7.37 4.20
C MET A 131 8.45 8.04 5.32
N LEU A 132 8.55 9.35 5.47
CA LEU A 132 7.78 10.08 6.48
C LEU A 132 6.27 10.08 6.15
N TRP A 133 5.91 10.30 4.89
CA TRP A 133 4.51 10.21 4.45
C TRP A 133 3.96 8.79 4.56
N GLN A 134 4.76 7.77 4.25
CA GLN A 134 4.40 6.37 4.42
C GLN A 134 4.02 6.07 5.87
N ARG A 135 4.82 6.55 6.84
CA ARG A 135 4.53 6.38 8.27
C ARG A 135 3.25 7.09 8.68
N CYS A 136 3.04 8.30 8.17
CA CYS A 136 1.84 9.10 8.44
C CYS A 136 0.57 8.41 7.89
N PHE A 137 0.60 7.87 6.67
CA PHE A 137 -0.54 7.13 6.15
C PHE A 137 -0.71 5.75 6.80
N ALA A 138 0.38 5.10 7.22
CA ALA A 138 0.33 3.84 7.94
C ALA A 138 -0.32 4.00 9.33
N SER A 139 -0.16 5.14 10.01
CA SER A 139 -0.80 5.35 11.32
C SER A 139 -2.31 5.60 11.26
N MET A 140 -2.85 5.89 10.07
CA MET A 140 -4.28 6.16 9.87
C MET A 140 -5.05 4.87 9.57
N SER A 141 -6.36 4.86 9.85
CA SER A 141 -7.23 3.75 9.41
C SER A 141 -7.15 3.52 7.88
N ALA A 142 -7.44 2.31 7.40
CA ALA A 142 -7.34 1.98 5.98
C ALA A 142 -8.14 2.93 5.09
N ASP A 143 -9.39 3.18 5.46
CA ASP A 143 -10.31 4.02 4.70
C ASP A 143 -9.83 5.48 4.71
N GLU A 144 -9.29 5.97 5.82
CA GLU A 144 -8.81 7.35 5.89
C GLU A 144 -7.49 7.54 5.13
N GLY A 145 -6.50 6.68 5.41
CA GLY A 145 -5.16 6.76 4.82
C GLY A 145 -5.20 6.58 3.31
N ASN A 146 -5.93 5.58 2.82
CA ASN A 146 -6.02 5.31 1.38
C ASN A 146 -6.78 6.44 0.64
N MET A 147 -7.84 7.00 1.22
CA MET A 147 -8.57 8.12 0.62
C MET A 147 -7.70 9.37 0.53
N ARG A 148 -7.04 9.73 1.63
CA ARG A 148 -6.16 10.90 1.68
C ARG A 148 -5.00 10.78 0.70
N LEU A 149 -4.43 9.58 0.56
CA LEU A 149 -3.36 9.29 -0.40
C LEU A 149 -3.84 9.42 -1.86
N ALA A 150 -5.01 8.88 -2.19
CA ALA A 150 -5.60 8.98 -3.53
C ALA A 150 -5.96 10.43 -3.89
N LEU A 151 -6.63 11.15 -2.98
CA LEU A 151 -6.96 12.56 -3.17
C LEU A 151 -5.70 13.43 -3.26
N GLY A 152 -4.68 13.15 -2.47
CA GLY A 152 -3.39 13.82 -2.53
C GLY A 152 -2.71 13.62 -3.89
N THR A 153 -2.74 12.40 -4.45
CA THR A 153 -2.21 12.10 -5.78
C THR A 153 -2.97 12.85 -6.89
N ALA A 154 -4.30 12.93 -6.80
CA ALA A 154 -5.11 13.71 -7.73
C ALA A 154 -4.80 15.21 -7.64
N ALA A 155 -4.74 15.76 -6.43
CA ALA A 155 -4.39 17.16 -6.20
C ALA A 155 -2.96 17.48 -6.65
N ALA A 156 -2.00 16.57 -6.46
CA ALA A 156 -0.61 16.74 -6.91
C ALA A 156 -0.53 16.97 -8.42
N SER A 157 -1.35 16.21 -9.17
CA SER A 157 -1.41 16.32 -10.63
C SER A 157 -1.92 17.70 -11.06
N VAL A 158 -2.94 18.23 -10.37
CA VAL A 158 -3.46 19.59 -10.61
C VAL A 158 -2.42 20.65 -10.26
N ILE A 159 -1.74 20.51 -9.12
CA ILE A 159 -0.66 21.43 -8.71
C ILE A 159 0.46 21.43 -9.75
N TYR A 160 0.94 20.26 -10.16
CA TYR A 160 2.01 20.11 -11.15
C TYR A 160 1.65 20.77 -12.50
N LEU A 161 0.44 20.53 -13.00
CA LEU A 161 -0.03 21.16 -14.25
C LEU A 161 -0.12 22.68 -14.10
N SER A 162 -0.55 23.17 -12.93
CA SER A 162 -0.62 24.61 -12.64
C SER A 162 0.75 25.28 -12.60
N LEU A 163 1.83 24.55 -12.26
CA LEU A 163 3.20 25.08 -12.29
C LEU A 163 3.66 25.48 -13.70
N HIS A 164 3.05 24.92 -14.75
CA HIS A 164 3.37 25.30 -16.14
C HIS A 164 2.78 26.66 -16.53
N ALA A 165 1.83 27.19 -15.76
CA ALA A 165 1.33 28.55 -15.93
C ALA A 165 2.25 29.60 -15.27
N VAL A 166 3.16 29.17 -14.40
CA VAL A 166 4.13 30.06 -13.74
C VAL A 166 5.35 30.23 -14.65
N PRO A 167 5.89 31.47 -14.80
CA PRO A 167 7.11 31.68 -15.55
C PRO A 167 8.25 30.78 -15.05
N ILE A 168 8.93 30.11 -15.97
CA ILE A 168 9.99 29.12 -15.71
C ILE A 168 11.01 29.61 -14.66
N ALA A 169 11.47 30.86 -14.81
CA ALA A 169 12.44 31.47 -13.92
C ALA A 169 11.97 31.57 -12.46
N LEU A 170 10.66 31.65 -12.20
CA LEU A 170 10.09 31.68 -10.85
C LEU A 170 9.81 30.28 -10.32
N THR A 171 9.44 29.34 -11.19
CA THR A 171 9.07 27.97 -10.80
C THR A 171 10.23 27.24 -10.10
N ALA A 172 11.47 27.41 -10.58
CA ALA A 172 12.65 26.81 -9.95
C ALA A 172 12.85 27.26 -8.49
N PHE A 173 12.60 28.54 -8.18
CA PHE A 173 12.71 29.09 -6.82
C PHE A 173 11.47 28.82 -5.96
N LEU A 174 10.29 28.76 -6.58
CA LEU A 174 9.02 28.49 -5.90
C LEU A 174 9.06 27.15 -5.16
N LEU A 175 9.72 26.14 -5.74
CA LEU A 175 9.82 24.80 -5.18
C LEU A 175 10.51 24.78 -3.79
N PRO A 176 11.79 25.19 -3.63
CA PRO A 176 12.45 25.18 -2.34
C PRO A 176 12.01 26.29 -1.37
N ILE A 177 11.58 27.46 -1.88
CA ILE A 177 11.31 28.63 -1.02
C ILE A 177 9.86 28.65 -0.50
N VAL A 178 8.91 28.13 -1.28
CA VAL A 178 7.48 28.21 -0.92
C VAL A 178 6.88 26.82 -0.74
N MET A 179 6.94 25.99 -1.77
CA MET A 179 6.27 24.68 -1.77
C MET A 179 6.86 23.75 -0.70
N LEU A 180 8.18 23.68 -0.59
CA LEU A 180 8.84 22.80 0.37
C LEU A 180 8.57 23.19 1.84
N PRO A 181 8.64 24.46 2.27
CA PRO A 181 8.21 24.86 3.61
C PRO A 181 6.74 24.56 3.90
N LEU A 182 5.83 24.80 2.93
CA LEU A 182 4.40 24.45 3.09
C LEU A 182 4.19 22.93 3.24
N CYS A 183 4.89 22.13 2.44
CA CYS A 183 4.92 20.68 2.57
C CYS A 183 5.44 20.25 3.95
N SER A 184 6.55 20.83 4.41
CA SER A 184 7.15 20.52 5.71
C SER A 184 6.23 20.91 6.88
N LEU A 185 5.53 22.04 6.77
CA LEU A 185 4.53 22.47 7.75
C LEU A 185 3.36 21.50 7.79
N ALA A 186 2.79 21.15 6.63
CA ALA A 186 1.67 20.21 6.52
C ALA A 186 2.04 18.83 7.08
N LEU A 187 3.24 18.34 6.78
CA LEU A 187 3.76 17.09 7.34
C LEU A 187 3.91 17.20 8.85
N THR A 188 4.51 18.28 9.38
CA THR A 188 4.69 18.49 10.82
C THR A 188 3.35 18.53 11.57
N LEU A 189 2.33 19.18 10.99
CA LEU A 189 0.97 19.17 11.55
C LEU A 189 0.37 17.76 11.53
N SER A 190 0.54 17.03 10.43
CA SER A 190 0.07 15.65 10.31
C SER A 190 0.77 14.71 11.31
N VAL A 191 2.06 14.93 11.59
CA VAL A 191 2.82 14.17 12.61
C VAL A 191 2.23 14.35 14.01
N ARG A 192 1.70 15.53 14.34
CA ARG A 192 1.13 15.80 15.67
C ARG A 192 -0.17 15.02 15.94
N GLU A 193 -0.83 14.59 14.88
CA GLU A 193 -2.06 13.79 14.95
C GLU A 193 -1.77 12.28 14.91
N MET A 194 -0.51 11.86 14.78
CA MET A 194 -0.15 10.44 14.72
C MET A 194 -0.18 9.79 16.12
N GLU A 195 -0.80 8.62 16.18
CA GLU A 195 -0.74 7.70 17.32
C GLU A 195 0.51 6.81 17.20
N PHE A 196 1.48 7.00 18.09
CA PHE A 196 2.77 6.32 18.06
C PHE A 196 2.82 5.03 18.89
N ASP A 197 1.78 4.73 19.64
CA ASP A 197 1.59 3.54 20.49
C ASP A 197 1.14 2.30 19.71
N GLN A 198 1.00 2.41 18.39
CA GLN A 198 0.68 1.28 17.52
C GLN A 198 1.86 0.31 17.40
N ALA A 199 1.59 -1.00 17.45
CA ALA A 199 2.60 -2.06 17.46
C ALA A 199 3.69 -1.93 16.37
N MET A 200 3.33 -1.46 15.17
CA MET A 200 4.28 -1.26 14.07
C MET A 200 5.37 -0.20 14.33
N PHE A 201 5.16 0.74 15.24
CA PHE A 201 6.16 1.75 15.62
C PHE A 201 7.06 1.27 16.76
N GLU A 202 6.59 0.30 17.55
CA GLU A 202 7.34 -0.32 18.63
C GLU A 202 8.13 -1.55 18.18
N ASP A 203 7.78 -2.12 17.04
CA ASP A 203 8.41 -3.33 16.49
C ASP A 203 9.94 -3.23 16.38
N VAL A 204 10.60 -4.36 16.70
CA VAL A 204 12.05 -4.56 16.65
C VAL A 204 12.33 -5.72 15.69
N PRO A 205 12.62 -5.44 14.40
CA PRO A 205 12.64 -6.48 13.36
C PRO A 205 13.59 -7.66 13.62
N ARG A 206 14.70 -7.43 14.32
CA ARG A 206 15.67 -8.48 14.67
C ARG A 206 15.11 -9.53 15.62
N GLU A 207 14.23 -9.13 16.55
CA GLU A 207 13.61 -10.04 17.51
C GLU A 207 12.59 -10.96 16.83
N HIS A 208 12.11 -10.57 15.64
CA HIS A 208 11.11 -11.28 14.86
C HIS A 208 11.62 -11.65 13.46
N ALA A 209 12.89 -12.03 13.33
CA ALA A 209 13.54 -12.28 12.04
C ALA A 209 12.81 -13.29 11.14
N GLN A 210 12.18 -14.31 11.71
CA GLN A 210 11.39 -15.29 10.95
C GLN A 210 10.13 -14.66 10.33
N VAL A 211 9.45 -13.77 11.04
CA VAL A 211 8.27 -13.04 10.53
C VAL A 211 8.67 -12.20 9.32
N TYR A 212 9.82 -11.51 9.42
CA TYR A 212 10.39 -10.71 8.35
C TYR A 212 10.80 -11.54 7.12
N ALA A 213 11.42 -12.70 7.33
CA ALA A 213 11.77 -13.61 6.23
C ALA A 213 10.52 -14.12 5.48
N HIS A 214 9.47 -14.51 6.21
CA HIS A 214 8.20 -14.93 5.62
C HIS A 214 7.51 -13.76 4.90
N LEU A 215 7.51 -12.56 5.48
CA LEU A 215 6.97 -11.37 4.86
C LEU A 215 7.62 -11.06 3.52
N LEU A 216 8.95 -11.11 3.44
CA LEU A 216 9.69 -10.89 2.18
C LEU A 216 9.35 -11.95 1.14
N LYS A 217 9.28 -13.23 1.55
CA LYS A 217 8.92 -14.36 0.69
C LYS A 217 7.48 -14.26 0.16
N ASP A 218 6.57 -13.72 0.94
CA ASP A 218 5.17 -13.50 0.55
C ASP A 218 5.01 -12.27 -0.36
N SER A 219 5.73 -11.18 -0.05
CA SER A 219 5.58 -9.90 -0.73
C SER A 219 6.42 -9.77 -2.00
N TRP A 220 7.36 -10.69 -2.24
CA TRP A 220 8.31 -10.63 -3.37
C TRP A 220 7.62 -10.52 -4.73
N THR A 221 6.51 -11.24 -4.96
CA THR A 221 5.81 -11.18 -6.25
C THR A 221 5.18 -9.81 -6.51
N SER A 222 4.63 -9.17 -5.48
CA SER A 222 4.11 -7.79 -5.58
C SER A 222 5.23 -6.78 -5.77
N ALA A 223 6.36 -6.94 -5.07
CA ALA A 223 7.54 -6.10 -5.26
C ALA A 223 8.12 -6.23 -6.67
N ALA A 224 8.17 -7.45 -7.21
CA ALA A 224 8.60 -7.72 -8.58
C ALA A 224 7.65 -7.11 -9.63
N ALA A 225 6.32 -7.14 -9.40
CA ALA A 225 5.33 -6.51 -10.26
C ALA A 225 5.53 -4.98 -10.36
N ILE A 226 5.75 -4.32 -9.22
CA ILE A 226 6.11 -2.89 -9.22
C ILE A 226 7.46 -2.68 -9.90
N GLY A 227 8.45 -3.54 -9.62
CA GLY A 227 9.77 -3.50 -10.24
C GLY A 227 9.74 -3.60 -11.76
N ALA A 228 8.87 -4.44 -12.34
CA ALA A 228 8.72 -4.54 -13.80
C ALA A 228 8.16 -3.26 -14.43
N LEU A 229 7.20 -2.60 -13.78
CA LEU A 229 6.69 -1.30 -14.21
C LEU A 229 7.76 -0.21 -14.06
N ALA A 230 8.52 -0.27 -12.97
CA ALA A 230 9.65 0.63 -12.70
C ALA A 230 10.75 0.49 -13.77
N PHE A 231 11.06 -0.75 -14.17
CA PHE A 231 12.00 -1.06 -15.25
C PHE A 231 11.60 -0.38 -16.56
N ALA A 232 10.33 -0.57 -16.97
CA ALA A 232 9.82 0.01 -18.22
C ALA A 232 9.83 1.55 -18.19
N ALA A 233 9.46 2.16 -17.06
CA ALA A 233 9.58 3.60 -16.85
C ALA A 233 11.04 4.07 -16.87
N GLY A 234 11.97 3.27 -16.32
CA GLY A 234 13.41 3.51 -16.39
C GLY A 234 13.92 3.52 -17.83
N LEU A 235 13.57 2.51 -18.64
CA LEU A 235 13.90 2.45 -20.07
C LEU A 235 13.46 3.70 -20.82
N ALA A 236 12.20 4.11 -20.60
CA ALA A 236 11.65 5.33 -21.18
C ALA A 236 12.45 6.57 -20.76
N ARG A 237 12.78 6.67 -19.47
CA ARG A 237 13.56 7.80 -18.94
C ARG A 237 14.95 7.88 -19.54
N GLY A 238 15.67 6.76 -19.66
CA GLY A 238 17.04 6.72 -20.18
C GLY A 238 17.18 7.34 -21.57
N ILE A 239 16.09 7.37 -22.34
CA ILE A 239 16.07 7.93 -23.69
C ILE A 239 15.56 9.37 -23.69
N ALA A 240 14.47 9.62 -22.95
CA ALA A 240 13.90 10.96 -22.85
C ALA A 240 14.82 11.96 -22.15
N VAL A 241 15.83 11.49 -21.40
CA VAL A 241 16.68 12.31 -20.54
C VAL A 241 17.42 13.44 -21.28
N LEU A 242 17.76 13.25 -22.56
CA LEU A 242 18.48 14.24 -23.38
C LEU A 242 17.58 15.01 -24.34
N GLU A 243 16.30 14.64 -24.43
CA GLU A 243 15.31 15.31 -25.26
C GLU A 243 14.32 16.08 -24.37
N GLY A 244 14.63 17.34 -24.06
CA GLY A 244 13.86 18.15 -23.11
C GLY A 244 12.37 18.27 -23.44
N SER A 245 12.00 18.31 -24.73
CA SER A 245 10.60 18.34 -25.19
C SER A 245 9.88 17.00 -24.93
N LEU A 246 10.56 15.88 -25.17
CA LEU A 246 10.05 14.54 -24.91
C LEU A 246 9.88 14.34 -23.40
N ALA A 247 10.87 14.71 -22.59
CA ALA A 247 10.83 14.63 -21.13
C ALA A 247 9.65 15.41 -20.53
N SER A 248 9.46 16.66 -20.96
CA SER A 248 8.34 17.50 -20.53
C SER A 248 6.98 16.89 -20.89
N THR A 249 6.83 16.45 -22.14
CA THR A 249 5.59 15.81 -22.61
C THR A 249 5.25 14.54 -21.81
N VAL A 250 6.26 13.71 -21.54
CA VAL A 250 6.10 12.48 -20.75
C VAL A 250 5.64 12.79 -19.32
N ASN A 251 6.20 13.82 -18.69
CA ASN A 251 5.79 14.20 -17.34
C ASN A 251 4.34 14.69 -17.30
N VAL A 252 3.95 15.57 -18.23
CA VAL A 252 2.57 16.05 -18.35
C VAL A 252 1.60 14.89 -18.57
N ALA A 253 1.91 13.98 -19.51
CA ALA A 253 1.10 12.79 -19.77
C ALA A 253 0.98 11.90 -18.51
N SER A 254 2.08 11.70 -17.78
CA SER A 254 2.08 10.90 -16.55
C SER A 254 1.21 11.48 -15.43
N MET A 255 1.20 12.82 -15.30
CA MET A 255 0.38 13.52 -14.30
C MET A 255 -1.11 13.53 -14.69
N ILE A 256 -1.43 13.66 -15.98
CA ILE A 256 -2.81 13.47 -16.46
C ILE A 256 -3.28 12.04 -16.18
N GLY A 257 -2.44 11.05 -16.48
CA GLY A 257 -2.73 9.65 -16.20
C GLY A 257 -2.94 9.38 -14.70
N ALA A 258 -2.08 9.95 -13.85
CA ALA A 258 -2.21 9.89 -12.39
C ALA A 258 -3.52 10.52 -11.89
N LEU A 259 -3.92 11.68 -12.43
CA LEU A 259 -5.19 12.33 -12.12
C LEU A 259 -6.38 11.44 -12.48
N VAL A 260 -6.43 10.94 -13.71
CA VAL A 260 -7.55 10.09 -14.19
C VAL A 260 -7.69 8.85 -13.34
N ALA A 261 -6.58 8.15 -13.05
CA ALA A 261 -6.63 6.92 -12.28
C ALA A 261 -6.93 7.16 -10.79
N ALA A 262 -6.41 8.22 -10.18
CA ALA A 262 -6.74 8.57 -8.80
C ALA A 262 -8.24 8.91 -8.67
N LEU A 263 -8.79 9.69 -9.61
CA LEU A 263 -10.22 9.99 -9.65
C LEU A 263 -11.07 8.75 -9.93
N ALA A 264 -10.63 7.87 -10.84
CA ALA A 264 -11.31 6.61 -11.12
C ALA A 264 -11.33 5.70 -9.88
N LEU A 265 -10.24 5.63 -9.13
CA LEU A 265 -10.15 4.87 -7.88
C LEU A 265 -11.12 5.43 -6.83
N VAL A 266 -11.14 6.76 -6.63
CA VAL A 266 -12.08 7.42 -5.71
C VAL A 266 -13.53 7.23 -6.15
N ALA A 267 -13.82 7.32 -7.45
CA ALA A 267 -15.15 7.10 -7.99
C ALA A 267 -15.61 5.64 -7.83
N ALA A 268 -14.74 4.68 -8.13
CA ALA A 268 -15.01 3.26 -7.96
C ALA A 268 -15.31 2.92 -6.50
N TRP A 269 -14.57 3.53 -5.56
CA TRP A 269 -14.82 3.42 -4.13
C TRP A 269 -16.19 3.96 -3.71
N ARG A 270 -16.63 5.11 -4.23
CA ARG A 270 -17.99 5.63 -3.94
C ARG A 270 -19.09 4.66 -4.32
N LEU A 271 -18.86 3.86 -5.36
CA LEU A 271 -19.86 2.96 -5.91
C LEU A 271 -19.86 1.58 -5.26
N ARG A 272 -18.69 1.03 -4.89
CA ARG A 272 -18.55 -0.35 -4.35
C ARG A 272 -17.38 -0.49 -3.37
N SER A 273 -17.45 -1.48 -2.48
CA SER A 273 -16.26 -1.97 -1.78
C SER A 273 -15.35 -2.69 -2.76
N LEU A 274 -14.04 -2.44 -2.68
CA LEU A 274 -13.04 -3.01 -3.58
C LEU A 274 -12.00 -3.74 -2.75
N ARG A 275 -11.67 -4.97 -3.15
CA ARG A 275 -10.52 -5.69 -2.62
C ARG A 275 -9.68 -6.13 -3.81
N PHE A 276 -8.43 -5.69 -3.87
CA PHE A 276 -7.51 -6.12 -4.92
C PHE A 276 -6.09 -6.23 -4.39
N SER A 277 -5.33 -7.18 -4.92
CA SER A 277 -3.89 -7.25 -4.69
C SER A 277 -3.13 -6.58 -5.84
N ILE A 278 -1.88 -6.17 -5.60
CA ILE A 278 -1.00 -5.71 -6.68
C ILE A 278 -0.87 -6.76 -7.78
N ASN A 279 -0.79 -8.03 -7.42
CA ASN A 279 -0.66 -9.12 -8.39
C ASN A 279 -1.92 -9.21 -9.28
N SER A 280 -3.11 -9.14 -8.69
CA SER A 280 -4.38 -9.15 -9.44
C SER A 280 -4.50 -7.93 -10.35
N ALA A 281 -4.13 -6.74 -9.86
CA ALA A 281 -4.14 -5.52 -10.65
C ALA A 281 -3.14 -5.61 -11.82
N TYR A 282 -1.94 -6.13 -11.57
CA TYR A 282 -0.90 -6.33 -12.58
C TYR A 282 -1.35 -7.31 -13.67
N VAL A 283 -1.87 -8.48 -13.29
CA VAL A 283 -2.39 -9.49 -14.23
C VAL A 283 -3.53 -8.91 -15.08
N THR A 284 -4.39 -8.09 -14.49
CA THR A 284 -5.52 -7.45 -15.20
C THR A 284 -5.04 -6.35 -16.15
N ALA A 285 -4.06 -5.55 -15.75
CA ALA A 285 -3.53 -4.45 -16.55
C ALA A 285 -2.58 -4.91 -17.66
N TYR A 286 -1.86 -6.02 -17.46
CA TYR A 286 -0.81 -6.48 -18.37
C TYR A 286 -1.26 -6.63 -19.83
N PRO A 287 -2.41 -7.26 -20.18
CA PRO A 287 -2.82 -7.40 -21.57
C PRO A 287 -2.99 -6.05 -22.29
N PHE A 288 -3.50 -5.04 -21.57
CA PHE A 288 -3.64 -3.68 -22.12
C PHE A 288 -2.29 -3.02 -22.32
N ILE A 289 -1.39 -3.13 -21.33
CA ILE A 289 -0.02 -2.59 -21.44
C ILE A 289 0.73 -3.25 -22.60
N ALA A 290 0.70 -4.58 -22.69
CA ALA A 290 1.35 -5.34 -23.74
C ALA A 290 0.79 -5.00 -25.14
N ALA A 291 -0.53 -4.88 -25.28
CA ALA A 291 -1.15 -4.46 -26.53
C ALA A 291 -0.67 -3.06 -26.98
N CYS A 292 -0.59 -2.10 -26.06
CA CYS A 292 -0.04 -0.78 -26.36
C CYS A 292 1.44 -0.86 -26.77
N LEU A 293 2.27 -1.60 -26.02
CA LEU A 293 3.69 -1.76 -26.29
C LEU A 293 3.95 -2.41 -27.67
N LEU A 294 3.08 -3.31 -28.12
CA LEU A 294 3.15 -3.91 -29.47
C LEU A 294 2.87 -2.92 -30.59
N VAL A 295 2.04 -1.91 -30.36
CA VAL A 295 1.62 -0.95 -31.40
C VAL A 295 2.64 0.17 -31.60
N PHE A 296 3.28 0.64 -30.53
CA PHE A 296 4.19 1.80 -30.57
C PHE A 296 5.31 1.73 -31.63
N PRO A 297 5.95 0.57 -31.89
CA PRO A 297 7.01 0.47 -32.91
C PRO A 297 6.54 0.77 -34.34
N PHE A 298 5.24 0.62 -34.61
CA PHE A 298 4.64 0.83 -35.93
C PHE A 298 4.15 2.27 -36.14
N MET A 299 4.19 3.11 -35.11
CA MET A 299 3.77 4.51 -35.20
C MET A 299 4.80 5.37 -35.96
N GLN A 300 4.30 6.37 -36.67
CA GLN A 300 5.11 7.37 -37.39
C GLN A 300 5.45 8.56 -36.48
N ASN A 301 6.49 9.33 -36.84
CA ASN A 301 6.84 10.64 -36.25
C ASN A 301 6.99 10.69 -34.71
N ASP A 302 7.92 9.93 -34.13
CA ASP A 302 8.26 9.87 -32.69
C ASP A 302 7.09 9.65 -31.69
N ALA A 303 5.86 9.55 -32.19
CA ALA A 303 4.66 9.38 -31.40
C ALA A 303 4.70 8.07 -30.62
N GLY A 304 5.27 7.01 -31.21
CA GLY A 304 5.48 5.74 -30.53
C GLY A 304 6.38 5.87 -29.29
N LEU A 305 7.45 6.66 -29.36
CA LEU A 305 8.37 6.86 -28.24
C LEU A 305 7.72 7.68 -27.12
N THR A 306 7.02 8.77 -27.49
CA THR A 306 6.27 9.61 -26.55
C THR A 306 5.19 8.82 -25.83
N LEU A 307 4.41 8.00 -26.56
CA LEU A 307 3.34 7.18 -25.99
C LEU A 307 3.90 6.03 -25.13
N PHE A 308 4.99 5.38 -25.56
CA PHE A 308 5.72 4.41 -24.75
C PHE A 308 6.13 5.02 -23.40
N ALA A 309 6.80 6.17 -23.44
CA ALA A 309 7.31 6.82 -22.25
C ALA A 309 6.17 7.33 -21.35
N GLY A 310 5.14 7.95 -21.92
CA GLY A 310 3.95 8.40 -21.19
C GLY A 310 3.20 7.26 -20.51
N LEU A 311 2.95 6.15 -21.22
CA LEU A 311 2.23 4.99 -20.68
C LEU A 311 3.00 4.32 -19.54
N THR A 312 4.30 4.03 -19.76
CA THR A 312 5.12 3.32 -18.78
C THR A 312 5.31 4.15 -17.50
N HIS A 313 5.55 5.47 -17.62
CA HIS A 313 5.59 6.36 -16.45
C HIS A 313 4.25 6.48 -15.75
N THR A 314 3.14 6.59 -16.51
CA THR A 314 1.79 6.59 -15.90
C THR A 314 1.58 5.33 -15.08
N ALA A 315 1.81 4.15 -15.68
CA ALA A 315 1.62 2.87 -15.01
C ALA A 315 2.50 2.75 -13.76
N PHE A 316 3.74 3.23 -13.82
CA PHE A 316 4.63 3.23 -12.67
C PHE A 316 4.19 4.19 -11.55
N THR A 317 3.75 5.42 -11.88
CA THR A 317 3.21 6.37 -10.89
C THR A 317 2.00 5.78 -10.16
N LEU A 318 1.12 5.07 -10.87
CA LEU A 318 0.01 4.34 -10.25
C LEU A 318 0.48 3.19 -9.38
N ALA A 319 1.49 2.45 -9.82
CA ALA A 319 2.09 1.39 -9.04
C ALA A 319 2.70 1.91 -7.73
N VAL A 320 3.34 3.08 -7.73
CA VAL A 320 3.87 3.73 -6.50
C VAL A 320 2.73 4.08 -5.53
N MET A 321 1.61 4.60 -6.03
CA MET A 321 0.43 4.90 -5.22
C MET A 321 -0.11 3.63 -4.54
N VAL A 322 -0.34 2.55 -5.31
CA VAL A 322 -0.83 1.28 -4.79
C VAL A 322 0.20 0.62 -3.87
N MET A 323 1.50 0.74 -4.17
CA MET A 323 2.60 0.27 -3.32
C MET A 323 2.55 0.91 -1.93
N MET A 324 2.36 2.23 -1.85
CA MET A 324 2.22 2.92 -0.56
C MET A 324 1.02 2.40 0.24
N MET A 325 -0.14 2.24 -0.42
CA MET A 325 -1.35 1.69 0.21
C MET A 325 -1.12 0.26 0.74
N GLN A 326 -0.53 -0.63 -0.06
CA GLN A 326 -0.24 -2.00 0.35
C GLN A 326 0.77 -2.03 1.51
N CYS A 327 1.83 -1.22 1.45
CA CYS A 327 2.82 -1.15 2.53
C CYS A 327 2.20 -0.62 3.84
N ALA A 328 1.31 0.37 3.75
CA ALA A 328 0.62 0.93 4.91
C ALA A 328 -0.30 -0.12 5.54
N GLN A 329 -1.02 -0.87 4.71
CA GLN A 329 -1.88 -1.95 5.17
C GLN A 329 -1.09 -3.11 5.78
N ILE A 330 0.01 -3.55 5.16
CA ILE A 330 0.90 -4.57 5.74
C ILE A 330 1.39 -4.13 7.12
N SER A 331 1.76 -2.85 7.28
CA SER A 331 2.24 -2.31 8.56
C SER A 331 1.16 -2.36 9.63
N ARG A 332 -0.07 -1.93 9.31
CA ARG A 332 -1.21 -1.95 10.23
C ARG A 332 -1.66 -3.36 10.61
N ASP A 333 -1.85 -4.21 9.62
CA ASP A 333 -2.47 -5.53 9.81
C ASP A 333 -1.50 -6.52 10.48
N ARG A 334 -0.19 -6.35 10.27
CA ARG A 334 0.84 -7.28 10.75
C ARG A 334 1.77 -6.70 11.80
N GLY A 335 1.64 -5.43 12.17
CA GLY A 335 2.54 -4.77 13.10
C GLY A 335 3.98 -4.64 12.56
N ILE A 336 4.16 -4.63 11.24
CA ILE A 336 5.49 -4.55 10.62
C ILE A 336 5.94 -3.11 10.57
N ASN A 337 7.22 -2.86 10.87
CA ASN A 337 7.80 -1.53 10.75
C ASN A 337 7.56 -0.90 9.35
N PRO A 338 6.87 0.27 9.27
CA PRO A 338 6.48 0.88 8.00
C PRO A 338 7.66 1.37 7.16
N VAL A 339 8.77 1.75 7.78
CA VAL A 339 10.01 2.16 7.08
C VAL A 339 10.66 0.95 6.43
N PHE A 340 10.67 -0.20 7.12
CA PHE A 340 11.25 -1.43 6.57
C PHE A 340 10.51 -1.89 5.32
N ILE A 341 9.18 -2.09 5.42
CA ILE A 341 8.42 -2.71 4.33
C ILE A 341 8.42 -1.81 3.08
N TYR A 342 8.22 -0.51 3.27
CA TYR A 342 8.27 0.44 2.16
C TYR A 342 9.69 0.65 1.63
N GLY A 343 10.70 0.60 2.51
CA GLY A 343 12.12 0.51 2.16
C GLY A 343 12.44 -0.66 1.24
N PHE A 344 11.94 -1.86 1.56
CA PHE A 344 12.10 -3.05 0.74
C PHE A 344 11.45 -2.89 -0.64
N PHE A 345 10.18 -2.50 -0.70
CA PHE A 345 9.46 -2.30 -1.96
C PHE A 345 10.13 -1.23 -2.83
N GLY A 346 10.50 -0.09 -2.23
CA GLY A 346 11.21 0.97 -2.94
C GLY A 346 12.61 0.56 -3.40
N SER A 347 13.34 -0.24 -2.63
CA SER A 347 14.65 -0.77 -3.05
C SER A 347 14.53 -1.62 -4.31
N VAL A 348 13.54 -2.52 -4.37
CA VAL A 348 13.28 -3.32 -5.57
C VAL A 348 12.86 -2.42 -6.73
N ALA A 349 11.89 -1.54 -6.53
CA ALA A 349 11.36 -0.67 -7.58
C ALA A 349 12.44 0.25 -8.17
N TYR A 350 13.13 1.01 -7.33
CA TYR A 350 14.07 2.04 -7.78
C TYR A 350 15.45 1.48 -8.16
N GLY A 351 15.85 0.33 -7.61
CA GLY A 351 17.03 -0.39 -8.09
C GLY A 351 16.81 -0.91 -9.52
N VAL A 352 15.67 -1.57 -9.76
CA VAL A 352 15.31 -2.06 -11.09
C VAL A 352 15.04 -0.90 -12.08
N GLN A 353 14.43 0.20 -11.62
CA GLN A 353 14.29 1.41 -12.43
C GLN A 353 15.63 1.97 -12.88
N SER A 354 16.63 2.00 -11.98
CA SER A 354 17.99 2.48 -12.31
C SER A 354 18.66 1.60 -13.36
N VAL A 355 18.46 0.28 -13.30
CA VAL A 355 18.91 -0.64 -14.36
C VAL A 355 18.20 -0.34 -15.69
N GLY A 356 16.88 -0.14 -15.66
CA GLY A 356 16.11 0.27 -16.84
C GLY A 356 16.62 1.59 -17.44
N PHE A 357 16.90 2.58 -16.60
CA PHE A 357 17.47 3.86 -17.03
C PHE A 357 18.80 3.70 -17.75
N LEU A 358 19.75 2.95 -17.16
CA LEU A 358 21.05 2.69 -17.77
C LEU A 358 20.91 1.97 -19.11
N LEU A 359 20.07 0.94 -19.19
CA LEU A 359 19.82 0.22 -20.44
C LEU A 359 19.15 1.09 -21.51
N GLY A 360 18.20 1.95 -21.12
CA GLY A 360 17.56 2.89 -22.03
C GLY A 360 18.57 3.89 -22.59
N TRP A 361 19.45 4.41 -21.72
CA TRP A 361 20.51 5.33 -22.12
C TRP A 361 21.52 4.66 -23.07
N PHE A 362 22.04 3.47 -22.73
CA PHE A 362 22.94 2.72 -23.62
C PHE A 362 22.29 2.31 -24.94
N ALA A 363 20.99 2.04 -24.94
CA ALA A 363 20.25 1.65 -26.14
C ALA A 363 20.10 2.79 -27.16
N ARG A 364 20.39 4.04 -26.78
CA ARG A 364 20.36 5.20 -27.69
C ARG A 364 21.35 5.05 -28.85
N ASP A 365 22.56 4.60 -28.55
CA ASP A 365 23.66 4.58 -29.51
C ASP A 365 23.83 3.21 -30.20
N LEU A 366 22.95 2.24 -29.90
CA LEU A 366 23.00 0.92 -30.52
C LEU A 366 22.53 0.99 -31.98
N PRO A 367 23.37 0.60 -32.96
CA PRO A 367 23.01 0.60 -34.38
C PRO A 367 22.16 -0.62 -34.71
N VAL A 368 20.88 -0.62 -34.28
CA VAL A 368 19.94 -1.69 -34.60
C VAL A 368 19.47 -1.52 -36.04
N HIS A 369 20.23 -2.10 -36.98
CA HIS A 369 20.12 -1.93 -38.45
C HIS A 369 18.75 -2.28 -39.09
N SER A 370 17.74 -2.73 -38.33
CA SER A 370 16.43 -3.13 -38.88
C SER A 370 15.22 -2.84 -37.98
N MET A 371 15.39 -2.45 -36.71
CA MET A 371 14.29 -2.06 -35.82
C MET A 371 14.47 -0.64 -35.33
N LYS A 372 13.39 0.15 -35.35
CA LYS A 372 13.35 1.44 -34.66
C LYS A 372 13.66 1.21 -33.17
N GLN A 373 14.33 2.17 -32.53
CA GLN A 373 14.70 2.13 -31.11
C GLN A 373 13.51 1.79 -30.20
N VAL A 374 12.34 2.38 -30.46
CA VAL A 374 11.05 2.07 -29.79
C VAL A 374 10.70 0.59 -29.83
N GLY A 375 10.96 -0.09 -30.96
CA GLY A 375 10.76 -1.52 -31.14
C GLY A 375 11.55 -2.38 -30.17
N PHE A 376 12.85 -2.12 -30.09
CA PHE A 376 13.73 -2.84 -29.17
C PHE A 376 13.28 -2.67 -27.70
N LEU A 377 12.92 -1.44 -27.32
CA LEU A 377 12.51 -1.13 -25.94
C LEU A 377 11.17 -1.73 -25.57
N SER A 378 10.19 -1.65 -26.47
CA SER A 378 8.89 -2.29 -26.28
C SER A 378 9.05 -3.79 -26.08
N LEU A 379 9.90 -4.46 -26.86
CA LEU A 379 10.17 -5.88 -26.71
C LEU A 379 10.87 -6.20 -25.38
N LEU A 380 11.88 -5.43 -25.00
CA LEU A 380 12.59 -5.62 -23.73
C LEU A 380 11.67 -5.38 -22.52
N ALA A 381 10.87 -4.31 -22.54
CA ALA A 381 9.88 -4.01 -21.51
C ALA A 381 8.84 -5.14 -21.42
N MET A 382 8.26 -5.55 -22.55
CA MET A 382 7.29 -6.66 -22.60
C MET A 382 7.89 -7.98 -22.09
N PHE A 383 9.15 -8.27 -22.41
CA PHE A 383 9.82 -9.48 -21.93
C PHE A 383 9.90 -9.47 -20.40
N VAL A 384 10.38 -8.39 -19.79
CA VAL A 384 10.46 -8.28 -18.32
C VAL A 384 9.07 -8.31 -17.68
N LEU A 385 8.10 -7.58 -18.24
CA LEU A 385 6.72 -7.58 -17.77
C LEU A 385 6.10 -8.99 -17.85
N GLY A 386 6.35 -9.72 -18.94
CA GLY A 386 5.86 -11.08 -19.16
C GLY A 386 6.51 -12.10 -18.23
N MET A 387 7.81 -11.98 -17.97
CA MET A 387 8.52 -12.82 -16.99
C MET A 387 7.96 -12.67 -15.58
N VAL A 388 7.63 -11.44 -15.18
CA VAL A 388 7.00 -11.18 -13.88
C VAL A 388 5.54 -11.67 -13.86
N LEU A 389 4.80 -11.55 -14.96
CA LEU A 389 3.47 -12.16 -15.08
C LEU A 389 3.53 -13.68 -14.88
N PHE A 390 4.48 -14.35 -15.53
CA PHE A 390 4.71 -15.78 -15.37
C PHE A 390 5.03 -16.13 -13.91
N ALA A 391 5.91 -15.38 -13.26
CA ALA A 391 6.23 -15.58 -11.85
C ALA A 391 5.01 -15.35 -10.92
N ALA A 392 4.17 -14.35 -11.24
CA ALA A 392 2.99 -14.00 -10.47
C ALA A 392 1.83 -15.01 -10.64
N THR A 393 1.78 -15.73 -11.76
CA THR A 393 0.69 -16.69 -12.08
C THR A 393 1.10 -18.15 -11.94
N GLY A 394 2.37 -18.49 -12.19
CA GLY A 394 2.83 -19.86 -12.40
C GLY A 394 3.36 -20.61 -11.17
N LEU A 395 3.57 -19.95 -10.02
CA LEU A 395 4.33 -20.57 -8.91
C LEU A 395 3.62 -20.70 -7.56
N ARG A 396 2.49 -20.02 -7.29
CA ARG A 396 1.79 -20.14 -5.99
C ARG A 396 0.28 -19.86 -6.08
N ARG A 397 -0.50 -20.54 -5.24
CA ARG A 397 -1.87 -20.12 -4.91
C ARG A 397 -1.84 -18.68 -4.39
N PRO A 398 -2.80 -17.82 -4.76
CA PRO A 398 -2.86 -16.46 -4.23
C PRO A 398 -2.91 -16.53 -2.70
N SER A 399 -1.88 -16.00 -2.06
CA SER A 399 -1.92 -15.79 -0.61
C SER A 399 -2.94 -14.68 -0.35
N PRO A 400 -3.83 -14.80 0.66
CA PRO A 400 -4.75 -13.71 1.05
C PRO A 400 -4.02 -12.46 1.60
N VAL A 401 -2.69 -12.50 1.62
CA VAL A 401 -1.78 -11.53 2.23
C VAL A 401 -1.53 -10.35 1.30
N GLY A 402 -1.73 -9.12 1.82
CA GLY A 402 -1.43 -7.89 1.08
C GLY A 402 -2.52 -7.46 0.10
N GLN A 403 -3.74 -7.98 0.24
CA GLN A 403 -4.88 -7.39 -0.48
C GLN A 403 -5.10 -5.97 0.04
N VAL A 404 -5.05 -5.01 -0.86
CA VAL A 404 -5.50 -3.66 -0.54
C VAL A 404 -7.02 -3.73 -0.37
N GLU A 405 -7.46 -3.56 0.87
CA GLU A 405 -8.86 -3.63 1.24
C GLU A 405 -9.45 -2.23 1.34
N PHE A 406 -10.52 -1.99 0.58
CA PHE A 406 -11.27 -0.74 0.59
C PHE A 406 -12.73 -1.04 0.93
N ILE A 407 -13.13 -0.63 2.13
CA ILE A 407 -14.50 -0.85 2.62
C ILE A 407 -15.32 0.40 2.29
N ASN A 408 -16.50 0.22 1.69
CA ASN A 408 -17.45 1.32 1.49
C ASN A 408 -18.43 1.32 2.66
N THR A 409 -18.25 2.24 3.61
CA THR A 409 -19.07 2.37 4.82
C THR A 409 -20.54 2.69 4.53
N ASP A 410 -20.83 3.37 3.40
CA ASP A 410 -22.20 3.72 2.99
C ASP A 410 -22.96 2.54 2.37
N SER A 411 -22.26 1.60 1.73
CA SER A 411 -22.86 0.34 1.28
C SER A 411 -23.28 -0.53 2.46
N PHE A 412 -22.51 -0.48 3.56
CA PHE A 412 -22.84 -1.15 4.82
C PHE A 412 -24.04 -0.50 5.51
N LYS A 413 -24.10 0.83 5.62
CA LYS A 413 -25.28 1.55 6.17
C LYS A 413 -26.55 1.35 5.33
N ARG A 414 -26.42 1.11 4.02
CA ARG A 414 -27.55 0.78 3.14
C ARG A 414 -27.95 -0.68 3.26
N ALA A 415 -27.01 -1.60 3.42
CA ALA A 415 -27.28 -3.02 3.67
C ALA A 415 -27.90 -3.22 5.06
N ALA A 416 -27.36 -2.60 6.11
CA ALA A 416 -27.90 -2.60 7.47
C ALA A 416 -29.34 -2.06 7.52
N ARG A 417 -29.60 -0.91 6.89
CA ARG A 417 -30.98 -0.40 6.73
C ARG A 417 -31.90 -1.34 5.97
N ARG A 418 -31.38 -2.13 5.03
CA ARG A 418 -32.15 -3.13 4.28
C ARG A 418 -32.45 -4.38 5.12
N THR A 419 -31.60 -4.69 6.10
CA THR A 419 -31.79 -5.77 7.07
C THR A 419 -32.72 -5.34 8.20
N GLU A 420 -32.61 -4.11 8.71
CA GLU A 420 -33.54 -3.50 9.67
C GLU A 420 -34.95 -3.39 9.08
N TRP A 421 -35.07 -2.88 7.85
CA TRP A 421 -36.35 -2.85 7.11
C TRP A 421 -36.95 -4.26 6.93
N LYS A 422 -36.13 -5.28 6.70
CA LYS A 422 -36.57 -6.66 6.60
C LYS A 422 -37.01 -7.24 7.94
N MET A 423 -36.39 -6.87 9.05
CA MET A 423 -36.82 -7.31 10.39
C MET A 423 -38.13 -6.64 10.81
N GLU A 424 -38.29 -5.33 10.62
CA GLU A 424 -39.56 -4.62 10.90
C GLU A 424 -40.72 -5.14 10.05
N THR A 425 -40.50 -5.43 8.76
CA THR A 425 -41.56 -5.98 7.89
C THR A 425 -41.88 -7.46 8.16
N THR A 426 -41.02 -8.20 8.87
CA THR A 426 -41.30 -9.60 9.25
C THR A 426 -42.07 -9.66 10.58
N ASP A 427 -41.83 -8.71 11.50
CA ASP A 427 -42.59 -8.62 12.75
C ASP A 427 -44.03 -8.11 12.53
N GLU A 428 -44.26 -7.18 11.59
CA GLU A 428 -45.61 -6.75 11.21
C GLU A 428 -46.44 -7.82 10.47
N ALA A 429 -45.79 -8.82 9.87
CA ALA A 429 -46.45 -9.88 9.10
C ALA A 429 -46.84 -11.13 9.92
N SER A 430 -46.45 -11.22 11.19
CA SER A 430 -46.77 -12.36 12.09
C SER A 430 -47.95 -12.13 13.04
N GLY A 431 -48.64 -10.99 12.89
CA GLY A 431 -49.80 -10.63 13.70
C GLY A 431 -51.11 -11.31 13.29
N SER A 432 -51.22 -12.65 13.34
CA SER A 432 -52.51 -13.33 13.54
C SER A 432 -52.39 -14.83 13.83
N GLY A 433 -52.91 -15.25 14.99
CA GLY A 433 -53.41 -16.61 15.20
C GLY A 433 -52.62 -17.47 16.19
N MET A 434 -52.95 -17.36 17.48
CA MET A 434 -52.70 -18.41 18.47
C MET A 434 -53.51 -19.68 18.14
N PRO A 435 -52.93 -20.89 18.22
CA PRO A 435 -53.71 -22.10 18.48
C PRO A 435 -53.71 -22.47 19.97
N ARG A 436 -54.90 -22.83 20.44
CA ARG A 436 -55.25 -23.21 21.82
C ARG A 436 -54.58 -24.49 22.28
N ALA A 437 -54.35 -24.54 23.59
CA ALA A 437 -54.03 -25.74 24.36
C ALA A 437 -55.08 -26.86 24.18
N VAL A 438 -54.62 -28.11 24.05
CA VAL A 438 -55.43 -29.32 24.22
C VAL A 438 -54.67 -30.25 25.16
N SER A 439 -55.22 -30.44 26.36
CA SER A 439 -54.84 -31.49 27.30
C SER A 439 -55.37 -32.86 26.87
N ARG A 440 -54.58 -33.92 27.08
CA ARG A 440 -55.07 -35.28 27.33
C ARG A 440 -54.03 -36.04 28.16
N GLY A 441 -54.50 -36.70 29.22
CA GLY A 441 -53.69 -37.43 30.20
C GLY A 441 -53.72 -38.95 30.07
N ASP A 442 -53.14 -39.57 31.11
CA ASP A 442 -53.13 -40.96 31.59
C ASP A 442 -52.02 -41.93 31.09
N GLY A 443 -51.28 -42.53 32.05
CA GLY A 443 -50.11 -43.43 31.93
C GLY A 443 -50.45 -44.92 31.67
N PRO A 444 -49.62 -45.96 32.03
CA PRO A 444 -48.46 -45.99 32.95
C PRO A 444 -47.19 -46.79 32.49
N LEU A 445 -46.09 -46.63 33.26
CA LEU A 445 -44.97 -47.54 33.62
C LEU A 445 -44.25 -48.43 32.57
N GLU A 446 -42.91 -48.34 32.45
CA GLU A 446 -41.93 -49.38 32.91
C GLU A 446 -40.46 -49.13 32.44
N GLU A 447 -39.57 -49.11 33.44
CA GLU A 447 -38.17 -49.60 33.55
C GLU A 447 -37.17 -49.60 32.37
N SER A 448 -36.01 -48.95 32.57
CA SER A 448 -34.82 -49.69 33.04
C SER A 448 -33.75 -48.72 33.61
N VAL A 449 -33.43 -48.94 34.88
CA VAL A 449 -32.33 -48.35 35.63
C VAL A 449 -31.26 -49.42 35.82
N ALA A 450 -30.00 -49.09 35.53
CA ALA A 450 -28.80 -49.68 36.11
C ALA A 450 -27.71 -48.59 36.01
N ASP A 451 -27.60 -47.70 36.98
CA ASP A 451 -26.83 -47.82 38.24
C ASP A 451 -25.34 -48.13 38.04
N SER A 452 -24.49 -47.12 38.23
CA SER A 452 -23.44 -47.11 39.27
C SER A 452 -22.51 -45.89 39.12
N ARG A 453 -22.62 -44.94 40.07
CA ARG A 453 -21.50 -44.09 40.54
C ARG A 453 -20.81 -44.86 41.70
N PRO A 454 -19.69 -44.43 42.32
CA PRO A 454 -18.87 -43.22 42.11
C PRO A 454 -17.33 -43.48 42.11
N GLY A 455 -16.55 -42.53 41.58
CA GLY A 455 -15.08 -42.57 41.66
C GLY A 455 -14.45 -41.18 41.66
N THR A 456 -14.13 -40.71 42.87
CA THR A 456 -12.98 -39.86 43.27
C THR A 456 -12.38 -38.85 42.30
N SER A 457 -12.32 -37.61 42.78
CA SER A 457 -11.43 -36.50 42.40
C SER A 457 -10.18 -36.89 41.58
N GLU A 458 -10.28 -36.83 40.26
CA GLU A 458 -9.09 -36.64 39.42
C GLU A 458 -8.90 -35.14 39.23
N LYS A 459 -7.85 -34.64 39.90
CA LYS A 459 -7.19 -33.39 39.54
C LYS A 459 -7.03 -33.38 38.02
N TRP A 460 -7.62 -32.37 37.37
CA TRP A 460 -7.21 -31.96 36.03
C TRP A 460 -5.71 -31.71 36.05
N GLN A 461 -4.93 -32.71 35.63
CA GLN A 461 -3.53 -32.54 35.31
C GLN A 461 -3.50 -31.53 34.15
N ARG A 462 -2.90 -30.37 34.43
CA ARG A 462 -2.45 -29.44 33.39
C ARG A 462 -1.36 -30.18 32.62
N ASP A 463 -1.75 -30.84 31.54
CA ASP A 463 -0.81 -31.17 30.48
C ASP A 463 -0.51 -29.86 29.75
N ASP A 464 0.62 -29.27 30.10
CA ASP A 464 1.18 -28.07 29.49
C ASP A 464 1.76 -28.39 28.09
N ASP A 465 0.95 -28.94 27.19
CA ASP A 465 1.30 -29.20 25.78
C ASP A 465 0.92 -27.99 24.90
N TRP A 466 1.43 -26.80 25.27
CA TRP A 466 1.17 -25.53 24.58
C TRP A 466 2.28 -25.14 23.58
N GLY A 467 3.31 -26.00 23.44
CA GLY A 467 4.60 -25.64 22.86
C GLY A 467 4.71 -25.62 21.33
N ASP A 468 3.76 -26.22 20.59
CA ASP A 468 3.98 -26.54 19.17
C ASP A 468 3.16 -25.68 18.18
N ARG A 469 2.47 -24.63 18.67
CA ARG A 469 1.73 -23.71 17.79
C ARG A 469 2.60 -22.57 17.30
N VAL A 470 2.89 -22.58 16.00
CA VAL A 470 3.61 -21.50 15.31
C VAL A 470 2.73 -20.23 15.28
N ILE A 471 3.13 -19.21 16.05
CA ILE A 471 2.51 -17.88 15.99
C ILE A 471 2.95 -17.22 14.67
N THR A 472 2.01 -17.03 13.74
CA THR A 472 2.32 -16.51 12.39
C THR A 472 2.01 -15.03 12.20
N ASP A 473 1.03 -14.49 12.92
CA ASP A 473 0.60 -13.09 12.84
C ASP A 473 -0.13 -12.62 14.12
N ARG A 474 -0.58 -11.36 14.14
CA ARG A 474 -1.35 -10.77 15.26
C ARG A 474 -2.61 -11.58 15.58
N ILE A 475 -3.31 -12.05 14.56
CA ILE A 475 -4.54 -12.84 14.72
C ILE A 475 -4.22 -14.19 15.39
N SER A 476 -3.15 -14.89 14.99
CA SER A 476 -2.69 -16.11 15.67
C SER A 476 -2.44 -15.85 17.16
N LYS A 477 -1.78 -14.74 17.48
CA LYS A 477 -1.46 -14.38 18.88
C LYS A 477 -2.72 -14.05 19.68
N GLN A 478 -3.63 -13.25 19.13
CA GLN A 478 -4.88 -12.88 19.82
C GLN A 478 -5.80 -14.09 20.01
N CYS A 479 -5.92 -14.96 18.99
CA CYS A 479 -6.68 -16.21 19.15
C CYS A 479 -6.07 -17.15 20.20
N LEU A 480 -4.75 -17.11 20.40
CA LEU A 480 -4.09 -17.84 21.49
C LEU A 480 -4.41 -17.24 22.87
N VAL A 481 -4.48 -15.91 22.97
CA VAL A 481 -4.94 -15.24 24.20
C VAL A 481 -6.39 -15.61 24.49
N LEU A 482 -7.28 -15.54 23.49
CA LEU A 482 -8.67 -15.99 23.63
C LEU A 482 -8.77 -17.46 24.05
N GLN A 483 -7.84 -18.31 23.59
CA GLN A 483 -7.77 -19.70 24.01
C GLN A 483 -7.51 -19.83 25.51
N GLN A 484 -6.57 -19.05 26.04
CA GLN A 484 -6.19 -19.07 27.45
C GLN A 484 -7.27 -18.44 28.35
N GLU A 485 -7.89 -17.35 27.89
CA GLU A 485 -8.85 -16.56 28.67
C GLU A 485 -10.25 -17.19 28.70
N TYR A 486 -10.71 -17.72 27.56
CA TYR A 486 -12.07 -18.27 27.40
C TYR A 486 -12.12 -19.80 27.25
N GLY A 487 -10.98 -20.49 27.39
CA GLY A 487 -10.92 -21.96 27.36
C GLY A 487 -11.35 -22.56 26.02
N LEU A 488 -10.95 -21.94 24.91
CA LEU A 488 -11.13 -22.55 23.59
C LEU A 488 -10.28 -23.83 23.51
N SER A 489 -10.82 -24.89 22.91
CA SER A 489 -10.00 -26.05 22.56
C SER A 489 -9.04 -25.69 21.43
N THR A 490 -7.97 -26.46 21.28
CA THR A 490 -7.03 -26.35 20.16
C THR A 490 -7.81 -26.24 18.84
N ARG A 491 -8.74 -27.16 18.60
CA ARG A 491 -9.51 -27.15 17.34
C ARG A 491 -10.42 -25.94 17.16
N GLU A 492 -11.03 -25.45 18.23
CA GLU A 492 -11.82 -24.22 18.20
C GLU A 492 -10.97 -22.98 17.92
N THR A 493 -9.75 -22.91 18.45
CA THR A 493 -8.83 -21.81 18.15
C THR A 493 -8.42 -21.79 16.68
N GLU A 494 -8.14 -22.94 16.06
CA GLU A 494 -7.84 -23.03 14.62
C GLU A 494 -9.01 -22.53 13.76
N VAL A 495 -10.23 -22.91 14.14
CA VAL A 495 -11.46 -22.44 13.48
C VAL A 495 -11.66 -20.95 13.75
N CYS A 496 -11.45 -20.47 14.97
CA CYS A 496 -11.54 -19.06 15.36
C CYS A 496 -10.58 -18.18 14.54
N GLU A 497 -9.33 -18.61 14.43
CA GLU A 497 -8.28 -17.95 13.66
C GLU A 497 -8.62 -17.89 12.16
N ALA A 498 -9.19 -18.98 11.63
CA ALA A 498 -9.64 -19.04 10.24
C ALA A 498 -10.87 -18.15 9.98
N ILE A 499 -11.79 -18.06 10.94
CA ILE A 499 -12.95 -17.14 10.89
C ILE A 499 -12.47 -15.69 10.96
N ALA A 500 -11.53 -15.37 11.86
CA ALA A 500 -10.95 -14.04 12.02
C ALA A 500 -10.23 -13.57 10.73
N ARG A 501 -9.58 -14.49 10.01
CA ARG A 501 -8.93 -14.21 8.71
C ARG A 501 -9.85 -14.06 7.51
N GLY A 502 -11.16 -14.01 7.69
CA GLY A 502 -12.06 -13.77 6.56
C GLY A 502 -12.37 -15.02 5.70
N LEU A 503 -11.89 -16.22 6.07
CA LEU A 503 -12.13 -17.45 5.30
C LEU A 503 -13.62 -17.86 5.32
N SER A 504 -14.08 -18.52 4.25
CA SER A 504 -15.43 -19.06 4.14
C SER A 504 -15.54 -20.41 4.84
N MET A 505 -16.74 -20.83 5.27
CA MET A 505 -16.93 -22.13 5.93
C MET A 505 -16.45 -23.32 5.09
N ALA A 506 -16.69 -23.29 3.77
CA ALA A 506 -16.20 -24.28 2.83
C ALA A 506 -14.65 -24.32 2.79
N THR A 507 -14.01 -23.15 2.77
CA THR A 507 -12.55 -23.05 2.79
C THR A 507 -11.94 -23.53 4.11
N ILE A 508 -12.62 -23.28 5.24
CA ILE A 508 -12.18 -23.74 6.57
C ILE A 508 -12.30 -25.27 6.64
N ALA A 509 -13.43 -25.81 6.18
CA ALA A 509 -13.67 -27.24 6.11
C ALA A 509 -12.59 -27.98 5.29
N GLU A 510 -12.28 -27.46 4.10
CA GLU A 510 -11.22 -28.00 3.24
C GLU A 510 -9.84 -27.92 3.92
N ARG A 511 -9.48 -26.75 4.47
CA ARG A 511 -8.16 -26.50 5.04
C ARG A 511 -7.89 -27.31 6.31
N LEU A 512 -8.92 -27.51 7.11
CA LEU A 512 -8.82 -28.26 8.36
C LEU A 512 -9.19 -29.74 8.18
N PHE A 513 -9.56 -30.20 6.98
CA PHE A 513 -10.02 -31.57 6.73
C PHE A 513 -11.21 -31.99 7.63
N ILE A 514 -12.23 -31.12 7.74
CA ILE A 514 -13.46 -31.37 8.49
C ILE A 514 -14.69 -31.01 7.64
N SER A 515 -15.87 -31.47 8.04
CA SER A 515 -17.11 -31.11 7.32
C SER A 515 -17.53 -29.66 7.59
N GLU A 516 -18.25 -29.03 6.67
CA GLU A 516 -18.85 -27.69 6.89
C GLU A 516 -19.79 -27.66 8.10
N ASN A 517 -20.50 -28.77 8.37
CA ASN A 517 -21.32 -28.91 9.56
C ASN A 517 -20.48 -28.87 10.85
N THR A 518 -19.30 -29.51 10.83
CA THR A 518 -18.35 -29.46 11.94
C THR A 518 -17.82 -28.04 12.15
N VAL A 519 -17.53 -27.29 11.08
CA VAL A 519 -17.15 -25.87 11.17
C VAL A 519 -18.27 -25.04 11.78
N ARG A 520 -19.53 -25.26 11.39
CA ARG A 520 -20.70 -24.57 11.96
C ARG A 520 -20.86 -24.85 13.45
N THR A 521 -20.67 -26.10 13.87
CA THR A 521 -20.72 -26.49 15.29
C THR A 521 -19.60 -25.82 16.08
N HIS A 522 -18.34 -25.87 15.61
CA HIS A 522 -17.24 -25.16 16.25
C HIS A 522 -17.48 -23.65 16.30
N SER A 523 -17.99 -23.03 15.24
CA SER A 523 -18.32 -21.60 15.22
C SER A 523 -19.33 -21.25 16.30
N ARG A 524 -20.38 -22.07 16.46
CA ARG A 524 -21.40 -21.87 17.50
C ARG A 524 -20.82 -22.00 18.90
N HIS A 525 -19.94 -22.97 19.13
CA HIS A 525 -19.28 -23.14 20.43
C HIS A 525 -18.31 -22.00 20.73
N ILE A 526 -17.55 -21.53 19.74
CA ILE A 526 -16.68 -20.36 19.87
C ILE A 526 -17.49 -19.14 20.27
N TYR A 527 -18.57 -18.85 19.53
CA TYR A 527 -19.44 -17.72 19.84
C TYR A 527 -20.07 -17.80 21.22
N ALA A 528 -20.50 -19.00 21.64
CA ALA A 528 -21.01 -19.21 22.99
C ALA A 528 -19.93 -19.04 24.08
N LYS A 529 -18.69 -19.49 23.85
CA LYS A 529 -17.58 -19.35 24.81
C LYS A 529 -17.07 -17.92 24.94
N LEU A 530 -17.15 -17.15 23.86
CA LEU A 530 -16.72 -15.75 23.81
C LEU A 530 -17.85 -14.76 24.17
N ASP A 531 -19.07 -15.27 24.41
CA ASP A 531 -20.28 -14.48 24.62
C ASP A 531 -20.56 -13.45 23.51
N ILE A 532 -20.42 -13.91 22.26
CA ILE A 532 -20.68 -13.11 21.06
C ILE A 532 -21.72 -13.80 20.19
N HIS A 533 -22.34 -13.04 19.28
CA HIS A 533 -23.42 -13.52 18.42
C HIS A 533 -23.07 -13.47 16.94
N SER A 534 -21.96 -12.83 16.58
CA SER A 534 -21.59 -12.64 15.19
C SER A 534 -20.09 -12.71 14.94
N ARG A 535 -19.75 -13.01 13.68
CA ARG A 535 -18.38 -12.88 13.17
C ARG A 535 -17.84 -11.45 13.32
N GLN A 536 -18.72 -10.46 13.25
CA GLN A 536 -18.34 -9.04 13.35
C GLN A 536 -17.90 -8.71 14.78
N GLU A 537 -18.61 -9.20 15.79
CA GLU A 537 -18.20 -9.06 17.19
C GLU A 537 -16.88 -9.78 17.47
N LEU A 538 -16.65 -10.96 16.88
CA LEU A 538 -15.35 -11.62 16.99
C LEU A 538 -14.23 -10.72 16.42
N GLY A 539 -14.48 -10.09 15.27
CA GLY A 539 -13.53 -9.17 14.65
C GLY A 539 -13.30 -7.91 15.49
N ALA A 540 -14.33 -7.35 16.10
CA ALA A 540 -14.25 -6.18 16.97
C ALA A 540 -13.47 -6.49 18.26
N MET A 541 -13.78 -7.61 18.92
CA MET A 541 -13.07 -8.08 20.12
C MET A 541 -11.58 -8.27 19.83
N LEU A 542 -11.23 -8.86 18.69
CA LEU A 542 -9.83 -8.98 18.26
C LEU A 542 -9.18 -7.64 17.90
N GLN A 543 -9.92 -6.59 17.55
CA GLN A 543 -9.34 -5.28 17.28
C GLN A 543 -9.00 -4.51 18.56
N GLU A 544 -9.79 -4.72 19.62
CA GLU A 544 -9.65 -4.08 20.94
C GLU A 544 -8.53 -4.69 21.79
N MET A 545 -8.08 -5.91 21.47
CA MET A 545 -6.91 -6.59 22.08
C MET A 545 -5.59 -6.21 21.41
#